data_AF-A0A958Q8Y3-F1
#
_entry.id   AF-A0A958Q8Y3-F1
#
_cell.length_a   1.000
_cell.length_b   1.000
_cell.length_c   1.000
_cell.angle_alpha   90.00
_cell.angle_beta   90.00
_cell.angle_gamma   90.00
#
_symmetry.space_group_name_H-M   'P 1'
#
loop_
_entity.id
_entity.type
_entity.pdbx_description
1 polymer ?
#
loop_
_entity_poly.entity_id
_entity_poly.type
_entity_poly.pdbx_seq_one_letter_code
_entity_poly.pdbx_strand_id
1 'polypeptide(L)'
;MTHKLFLVLLFLVVTTGQSAEAFPLDAYDETKIDRLEGYYHSLKTPEGKEAFDPGQLLVSREVQLRAFNGPHVIPAPDPALTNALKAALAPHLNAYGVAVLDLSNPARPAYAEINATRQFIPASVGKIVVALAVFNELAKMYPTDLTKRNHILKNRLIVANEYIETDEHEVPFWDKKEGLVEGRKLALGDMGNMWTYLDWMLSASSNASASMLMRELILMRHFRDGYPATVREEENFFQMSTASQRSSILHSVILDALRDNGIDSSTLRQTSLFTKRGKQLIPGGSSTASARTLLNFLFLLEQGKLVDPASSLELKRLLYHTQKRIRYGEAPELDFDAVYYKSGSMYKCRAERGFLCKKYFGNALNLLNSIAIVESPAVNPKHVYLVALSSNLLKKDSSTLHAELAAKIKQVIETYSLDRI
;
A
#
# COMPACT_ATOMS: atom_id res chain seq x y z
N MET A 1 2.72 8.89 75.71
CA MET A 1 1.46 9.51 75.28
C MET A 1 1.84 10.87 74.71
N THR A 2 1.84 11.13 73.41
CA THR A 2 0.74 10.99 72.44
C THR A 2 1.31 10.73 71.04
N HIS A 3 0.86 9.67 70.39
CA HIS A 3 1.20 9.33 69.00
C HIS A 3 0.52 10.32 68.03
N LYS A 4 1.29 10.96 67.15
CA LYS A 4 0.76 11.52 65.89
C LYS A 4 1.26 10.67 64.73
N LEU A 5 0.33 9.87 64.24
CA LEU A 5 0.44 8.99 63.08
C LEU A 5 0.59 9.86 61.83
N PHE A 6 1.76 9.86 61.19
CA PHE A 6 1.93 10.45 59.86
C PHE A 6 1.51 9.41 58.83
N LEU A 7 0.31 9.58 58.28
CA LEU A 7 -0.21 8.76 57.19
C LEU A 7 0.58 9.11 55.92
N VAL A 8 1.50 8.23 55.50
CA VAL A 8 2.14 8.32 54.19
C VAL A 8 1.11 7.85 53.16
N LEU A 9 0.47 8.80 52.49
CA LEU A 9 -0.43 8.52 51.37
C LEU A 9 0.45 8.18 50.15
N LEU A 10 0.64 6.89 49.90
CA LEU A 10 1.31 6.38 48.70
C LEU A 10 0.38 6.63 47.51
N PHE A 11 0.62 7.70 46.74
CA PHE A 11 -0.04 7.90 45.46
C PHE A 11 0.54 6.87 44.47
N LEU A 12 -0.16 5.74 44.34
CA LEU A 12 0.08 4.79 43.26
C LEU A 12 -0.41 5.46 41.98
N VAL A 13 0.49 6.12 41.24
CA VAL A 13 0.23 6.54 39.86
C VAL A 13 0.14 5.26 39.04
N VAL A 14 -1.08 4.75 38.89
CA VAL A 14 -1.39 3.75 37.86
C VAL A 14 -1.29 4.50 36.54
N THR A 15 -0.13 4.42 35.90
CA THR A 15 -0.01 4.73 34.47
C THR A 15 -0.86 3.69 33.74
N THR A 16 -2.12 4.03 33.46
CA THR A 16 -2.92 3.29 32.48
C THR A 16 -2.22 3.48 31.14
N GLY A 17 -1.39 2.51 30.77
CA GLY A 17 -0.81 2.42 29.45
C GLY A 17 -1.95 2.21 28.46
N GLN A 18 -2.45 3.31 27.88
CA GLN A 18 -3.22 3.25 26.66
C GLN A 18 -2.34 2.61 25.61
N SER A 19 -2.66 1.36 25.32
CA SER A 19 -2.14 0.64 24.16
C SER A 19 -3.06 1.03 23.02
N ALA A 20 -2.55 1.77 22.03
CA ALA A 20 -3.36 2.15 20.89
C ALA A 20 -2.53 2.52 19.65
N GLU A 21 -2.85 1.80 18.59
CA GLU A 21 -3.30 2.19 17.23
C GLU A 21 -2.43 2.79 16.06
N ALA A 22 -2.25 1.91 15.08
CA ALA A 22 -1.91 2.00 13.67
C ALA A 22 -2.73 0.86 13.07
N PHE A 23 -3.07 0.80 11.79
CA PHE A 23 -3.97 -0.29 11.39
C PHE A 23 -3.39 -1.70 11.27
N PRO A 24 -2.30 -2.03 11.96
CA PRO A 24 -2.41 -3.02 13.01
C PRO A 24 -3.80 -3.31 13.56
N LEU A 25 -3.93 -4.56 13.99
CA LEU A 25 -5.20 -5.16 14.36
C LEU A 25 -5.92 -4.42 15.49
N ASP A 26 -5.19 -3.58 16.23
CA ASP A 26 -5.74 -2.80 17.31
C ASP A 26 -6.52 -1.57 16.85
N ALA A 27 -6.44 -1.13 15.59
CA ALA A 27 -6.87 0.23 15.34
C ALA A 27 -8.34 0.49 15.05
N TYR A 28 -9.21 -0.53 14.98
CA TYR A 28 -10.62 -0.39 14.55
C TYR A 28 -11.33 0.91 14.99
N ASP A 29 -11.09 1.39 16.22
CA ASP A 29 -11.68 2.61 16.73
C ASP A 29 -11.28 3.90 15.99
N GLU A 30 -10.05 4.03 15.51
CA GLU A 30 -9.58 5.20 14.76
C GLU A 30 -10.18 5.27 13.33
N THR A 31 -10.35 4.15 12.61
CA THR A 31 -10.74 4.15 11.18
C THR A 31 -12.14 3.63 10.93
N LYS A 32 -12.66 2.75 11.78
CA LYS A 32 -13.87 1.96 11.54
C LYS A 32 -13.80 1.07 10.29
N ILE A 33 -12.62 0.52 9.99
CA ILE A 33 -12.49 -0.58 9.03
C ILE A 33 -12.94 -1.88 9.71
N ASP A 34 -14.15 -2.35 9.39
CA ASP A 34 -14.81 -3.47 10.08
C ASP A 34 -14.02 -4.78 10.09
N ARG A 35 -13.26 -5.11 9.02
CA ARG A 35 -12.48 -6.36 9.00
C ARG A 35 -11.43 -6.44 10.12
N LEU A 36 -10.95 -5.30 10.61
CA LEU A 36 -9.91 -5.25 11.62
C LEU A 36 -10.47 -5.61 13.00
N GLU A 37 -11.74 -5.27 13.26
CA GLU A 37 -12.48 -5.81 14.41
C GLU A 37 -12.58 -7.34 14.31
N GLY A 38 -12.90 -7.87 13.12
CA GLY A 38 -12.97 -9.32 12.90
C GLY A 38 -11.65 -10.06 13.06
N TYR A 39 -10.56 -9.47 12.61
CA TYR A 39 -9.23 -10.02 12.80
C TYR A 39 -8.75 -9.93 14.24
N TYR A 40 -9.04 -8.82 14.93
CA TYR A 40 -8.79 -8.70 16.36
C TYR A 40 -9.57 -9.76 17.15
N HIS A 41 -10.86 -9.95 16.84
CA HIS A 41 -11.68 -11.01 17.42
C HIS A 41 -11.04 -12.38 17.20
N SER A 42 -10.55 -12.63 15.97
CA SER A 42 -9.91 -13.91 15.63
C SER A 42 -8.67 -14.22 16.47
N LEU A 43 -7.95 -13.20 16.95
CA LEU A 43 -6.79 -13.39 17.84
C LEU A 43 -7.16 -13.57 19.32
N LYS A 44 -8.36 -13.16 19.73
CA LYS A 44 -8.77 -13.12 21.15
C LYS A 44 -9.66 -14.27 21.57
N THR A 45 -10.32 -14.93 20.62
CA THR A 45 -11.32 -15.95 20.90
C THR A 45 -10.97 -17.28 20.22
N PRO A 46 -11.14 -18.44 20.89
CA PRO A 46 -10.97 -19.75 20.25
C PRO A 46 -11.85 -19.99 19.01
N GLU A 47 -12.97 -19.27 18.89
CA GLU A 47 -13.89 -19.31 17.75
C GLU A 47 -13.40 -18.52 16.53
N GLY A 48 -12.31 -17.76 16.69
CA GLY A 48 -11.62 -17.05 15.64
C GLY A 48 -11.06 -17.99 14.58
N LYS A 49 -11.29 -17.69 13.29
CA LYS A 49 -10.91 -18.59 12.18
C LYS A 49 -9.75 -18.09 11.33
N GLU A 50 -9.29 -16.87 11.53
CA GLU A 50 -8.19 -16.30 10.75
C GLU A 50 -6.83 -16.62 11.35
N ALA A 51 -5.88 -17.00 10.49
CA ALA A 51 -4.49 -17.24 10.84
C ALA A 51 -3.60 -16.11 10.32
N PHE A 52 -2.64 -15.69 11.14
CA PHE A 52 -1.69 -14.63 10.82
C PHE A 52 -0.27 -15.11 11.09
N ASP A 53 0.65 -14.78 10.18
CA ASP A 53 2.07 -14.99 10.42
C ASP A 53 2.54 -14.06 11.56
N PRO A 54 3.58 -14.43 12.34
CA PRO A 54 4.09 -13.60 13.42
C PRO A 54 4.42 -12.16 13.01
N GLY A 55 4.92 -11.97 11.78
CA GLY A 55 5.24 -10.66 11.21
C GLY A 55 4.03 -9.81 10.78
N GLN A 56 2.81 -10.35 10.85
CA GLN A 56 1.54 -9.64 10.59
C GLN A 56 0.85 -9.14 11.88
N LEU A 57 1.49 -9.34 13.04
CA LEU A 57 0.94 -9.04 14.35
C LEU A 57 1.47 -7.75 14.97
N LEU A 58 2.19 -6.90 14.23
CA LEU A 58 2.59 -5.61 14.75
C LEU A 58 1.36 -4.89 15.22
N VAL A 59 1.43 -4.34 16.43
CA VAL A 59 0.53 -3.31 16.86
C VAL A 59 0.96 -1.99 16.24
N SER A 60 -0.01 -1.15 16.19
CA SER A 60 0.09 0.25 16.03
C SER A 60 1.46 0.97 15.90
N ARG A 61 1.99 1.25 17.08
CA ARG A 61 3.10 2.09 17.46
C ARG A 61 4.40 1.45 17.04
N GLU A 62 4.34 0.18 16.64
CA GLU A 62 5.47 -0.56 16.09
C GLU A 62 5.64 -0.26 14.60
N VAL A 63 4.58 0.17 13.89
CA VAL A 63 4.69 0.75 12.55
C VAL A 63 5.26 2.17 12.66
N GLN A 64 6.50 2.34 12.22
CA GLN A 64 7.23 3.61 12.33
C GLN A 64 7.92 3.97 11.02
N LEU A 65 8.15 5.26 10.77
CA LEU A 65 8.93 5.74 9.64
C LEU A 65 10.44 5.60 9.94
N ARG A 66 11.14 4.71 9.22
CA ARG A 66 12.52 4.32 9.51
C ARG A 66 13.56 5.27 8.91
N ALA A 67 13.17 6.15 7.99
CA ALA A 67 14.05 7.15 7.37
C ALA A 67 13.69 8.61 7.73
N PHE A 68 12.81 8.84 8.73
CA PHE A 68 12.29 10.17 9.07
C PHE A 68 13.39 11.23 9.32
N ASN A 69 14.43 10.84 10.07
CA ASN A 69 15.61 11.67 10.34
C ASN A 69 16.84 11.19 9.55
N GLY A 70 16.60 10.44 8.47
CA GLY A 70 17.63 9.82 7.65
C GLY A 70 18.18 10.74 6.55
N PRO A 71 19.07 10.20 5.71
CA PRO A 71 19.64 10.91 4.56
C PRO A 71 18.55 11.40 3.65
N HIS A 72 18.77 12.55 3.02
CA HIS A 72 17.75 13.20 2.22
C HIS A 72 17.60 12.62 0.81
N VAL A 73 18.62 11.93 0.30
CA VAL A 73 18.66 11.37 -1.06
C VAL A 73 19.12 9.91 -1.03
N ILE A 74 18.65 9.13 -2.01
CA ILE A 74 19.16 7.78 -2.27
C ILE A 74 20.63 7.90 -2.71
N PRO A 75 21.58 7.16 -2.11
CA PRO A 75 22.99 7.22 -2.50
C PRO A 75 23.22 6.62 -3.90
N ALA A 76 24.42 6.82 -4.45
CA ALA A 76 24.83 6.12 -5.66
C ALA A 76 24.83 4.59 -5.44
N PRO A 77 24.61 3.77 -6.50
CA PRO A 77 24.62 2.31 -6.36
C PRO A 77 25.94 1.79 -5.78
N ASP A 78 25.85 1.00 -4.71
CA ASP A 78 26.95 0.30 -4.08
C ASP A 78 27.38 -0.89 -4.96
N PRO A 79 28.67 -1.00 -5.37
CA PRO A 79 29.12 -2.07 -6.25
C PRO A 79 28.97 -3.48 -5.67
N ALA A 80 29.21 -3.66 -4.37
CA ALA A 80 29.17 -4.97 -3.73
C ALA A 80 27.72 -5.46 -3.61
N LEU A 81 26.82 -4.61 -3.11
CA LEU A 81 25.38 -4.92 -3.03
C LEU A 81 24.80 -5.15 -4.44
N THR A 82 25.19 -4.33 -5.41
CA THR A 82 24.75 -4.50 -6.81
C THR A 82 25.20 -5.83 -7.39
N ASN A 83 26.43 -6.27 -7.11
CA ASN A 83 26.93 -7.56 -7.61
C ASN A 83 26.25 -8.75 -6.92
N ALA A 84 25.99 -8.67 -5.61
CA ALA A 84 25.23 -9.69 -4.90
C ALA A 84 23.79 -9.81 -5.44
N LEU A 85 23.14 -8.67 -5.70
CA LEU A 85 21.80 -8.63 -6.31
C LEU A 85 21.79 -9.20 -7.74
N LYS A 86 22.82 -8.93 -8.56
CA LYS A 86 22.98 -9.54 -9.89
C LYS A 86 23.10 -11.06 -9.80
N ALA A 87 23.85 -11.58 -8.84
CA ALA A 87 23.98 -13.01 -8.61
C ALA A 87 22.63 -13.65 -8.23
N ALA A 88 21.85 -13.01 -7.35
CA ALA A 88 20.51 -13.48 -6.96
C ALA A 88 19.52 -13.57 -8.15
N LEU A 89 19.67 -12.69 -9.14
CA LEU A 89 18.80 -12.62 -10.32
C LEU A 89 19.26 -13.49 -11.49
N ALA A 90 20.45 -14.09 -11.42
CA ALA A 90 20.97 -14.96 -12.47
C ALA A 90 20.09 -16.20 -12.69
N PRO A 91 19.88 -16.66 -13.94
CA PRO A 91 20.37 -16.10 -15.21
C PRO A 91 19.44 -15.06 -15.85
N HIS A 92 18.44 -14.54 -15.13
CA HIS A 92 17.31 -13.80 -15.70
C HIS A 92 17.42 -12.26 -15.63
N LEU A 93 18.62 -11.71 -15.43
CA LEU A 93 18.84 -10.27 -15.16
C LEU A 93 18.10 -9.34 -16.13
N ASN A 94 18.13 -9.64 -17.43
CA ASN A 94 17.53 -8.81 -18.48
C ASN A 94 15.99 -8.77 -18.45
N ALA A 95 15.37 -9.73 -17.78
CA ALA A 95 13.92 -9.81 -17.64
C ALA A 95 13.39 -8.99 -16.46
N TYR A 96 14.27 -8.50 -15.59
CA TYR A 96 13.92 -7.76 -14.39
C TYR A 96 14.34 -6.29 -14.47
N GLY A 97 13.55 -5.43 -13.86
CA GLY A 97 13.94 -4.11 -13.36
C GLY A 97 13.82 -4.12 -11.84
N VAL A 98 14.91 -3.92 -11.11
CA VAL A 98 14.95 -4.03 -9.64
C VAL A 98 15.70 -2.84 -9.06
N ALA A 99 15.19 -2.31 -7.97
CA ALA A 99 15.87 -1.36 -7.10
C ALA A 99 15.72 -1.85 -5.65
N VAL A 100 16.81 -1.81 -4.88
CA VAL A 100 16.85 -2.19 -3.46
C VAL A 100 17.59 -1.11 -2.69
N LEU A 101 17.01 -0.62 -1.59
CA LEU A 101 17.67 0.29 -0.65
C LEU A 101 17.73 -0.37 0.72
N ASP A 102 18.94 -0.66 1.18
CA ASP A 102 19.21 -1.07 2.54
C ASP A 102 19.24 0.16 3.46
N LEU A 103 18.31 0.19 4.41
CA LEU A 103 18.13 1.19 5.46
C LEU A 103 18.45 0.63 6.86
N SER A 104 19.05 -0.57 6.95
CA SER A 104 19.39 -1.20 8.24
C SER A 104 20.29 -0.30 9.10
N ASN A 105 21.18 0.46 8.45
CA ASN A 105 21.87 1.60 9.04
C ASN A 105 21.40 2.90 8.35
N PRO A 106 20.45 3.65 8.94
CA PRO A 106 19.90 4.83 8.31
C PRO A 106 20.93 5.93 8.12
N ALA A 107 22.01 5.99 8.93
CA ALA A 107 23.08 6.98 8.74
C ALA A 107 23.97 6.65 7.52
N ARG A 108 23.98 5.40 7.06
CA ARG A 108 24.78 4.93 5.93
C ARG A 108 23.96 3.96 5.07
N PRO A 109 22.91 4.40 4.36
CA PRO A 109 22.13 3.51 3.51
C PRO A 109 22.99 2.96 2.37
N ALA A 110 22.63 1.80 1.83
CA ALA A 110 23.26 1.24 0.64
C ALA A 110 22.21 0.95 -0.44
N TYR A 111 22.49 1.37 -1.66
CA TYR A 111 21.56 1.28 -2.77
C TYR A 111 22.08 0.31 -3.83
N ALA A 112 21.18 -0.47 -4.44
CA ALA A 112 21.50 -1.26 -5.62
C ALA A 112 20.36 -1.21 -6.63
N GLU A 113 20.72 -1.28 -7.91
CA GLU A 113 19.74 -1.29 -9.00
C GLU A 113 20.21 -2.07 -10.21
N ILE A 114 19.25 -2.67 -10.92
CA ILE A 114 19.44 -3.41 -12.16
C ILE A 114 18.28 -3.04 -13.08
N ASN A 115 18.57 -2.45 -14.24
CA ASN A 115 17.57 -1.97 -15.21
C ASN A 115 16.45 -1.09 -14.58
N ALA A 116 16.73 -0.38 -13.50
CA ALA A 116 15.69 0.24 -12.67
C ALA A 116 14.97 1.42 -13.33
N THR A 117 15.54 2.02 -14.37
CA THR A 117 14.93 3.09 -15.17
C THR A 117 14.00 2.58 -16.27
N ARG A 118 13.99 1.26 -16.53
CA ARG A 118 13.11 0.66 -17.53
C ARG A 118 11.66 0.92 -17.14
N GLN A 119 10.91 1.51 -18.07
CA GLN A 119 9.50 1.78 -17.85
C GLN A 119 8.62 0.56 -18.11
N PHE A 120 7.57 0.41 -17.31
CA PHE A 120 6.56 -0.63 -17.41
C PHE A 120 5.19 -0.10 -16.96
N ILE A 121 4.13 -0.85 -17.26
CA ILE A 121 2.78 -0.52 -16.77
C ILE A 121 2.69 -0.95 -15.30
N PRO A 122 2.36 -0.07 -14.35
CA PRO A 122 2.39 -0.39 -12.91
C PRO A 122 1.37 -1.46 -12.50
N ALA A 123 0.28 -1.63 -13.25
CA ALA A 123 -0.87 -2.46 -12.84
C ALA A 123 -1.34 -2.05 -11.43
N SER A 124 -1.76 -2.98 -10.58
CA SER A 124 -2.24 -2.67 -9.23
C SER A 124 -1.22 -2.05 -8.28
N VAL A 125 0.08 -2.01 -8.61
CA VAL A 125 1.05 -1.18 -7.85
C VAL A 125 0.70 0.31 -7.97
N GLY A 126 0.12 0.73 -9.09
CA GLY A 126 -0.29 2.12 -9.32
C GLY A 126 -1.37 2.63 -8.36
N LYS A 127 -2.03 1.76 -7.58
CA LYS A 127 -3.00 2.14 -6.55
C LYS A 127 -2.39 2.98 -5.42
N ILE A 128 -1.08 2.88 -5.20
CA ILE A 128 -0.38 3.77 -4.25
C ILE A 128 -0.46 5.24 -4.66
N VAL A 129 -0.56 5.52 -5.97
CA VAL A 129 -0.71 6.88 -6.49
C VAL A 129 -2.11 7.40 -6.21
N VAL A 130 -3.13 6.53 -6.25
CA VAL A 130 -4.51 6.90 -5.87
C VAL A 130 -4.57 7.22 -4.38
N ALA A 131 -3.96 6.38 -3.53
CA ALA A 131 -3.89 6.65 -2.10
C ALA A 131 -3.15 7.97 -1.81
N LEU A 132 -1.98 8.19 -2.42
CA LEU A 132 -1.24 9.45 -2.31
C LEU A 132 -2.12 10.65 -2.67
N ALA A 133 -2.88 10.57 -3.77
CA ALA A 133 -3.75 11.65 -4.20
C ALA A 133 -4.89 11.94 -3.20
N VAL A 134 -5.44 10.92 -2.54
CA VAL A 134 -6.48 11.12 -1.50
C VAL A 134 -5.90 11.93 -0.34
N PHE A 135 -4.75 11.51 0.20
CA PHE A 135 -4.09 12.27 1.28
C PHE A 135 -3.66 13.66 0.83
N ASN A 136 -3.18 13.82 -0.40
CA ASN A 136 -2.76 15.11 -0.94
C ASN A 136 -3.93 16.10 -1.09
N GLU A 137 -5.10 15.65 -1.56
CA GLU A 137 -6.29 16.50 -1.64
C GLU A 137 -6.82 16.86 -0.25
N LEU A 138 -6.83 15.92 0.70
CA LEU A 138 -7.17 16.21 2.10
C LEU A 138 -6.24 17.26 2.70
N ALA A 139 -4.94 17.17 2.42
CA ALA A 139 -3.97 18.15 2.88
C ALA A 139 -4.12 19.51 2.20
N LYS A 140 -4.56 19.57 0.93
CA LYS A 140 -4.88 20.83 0.28
C LYS A 140 -6.09 21.52 0.89
N MET A 141 -7.14 20.76 1.22
CA MET A 141 -8.34 21.31 1.88
C MET A 141 -8.05 21.68 3.34
N TYR A 142 -7.22 20.90 4.02
CA TYR A 142 -6.94 21.06 5.46
C TYR A 142 -5.45 20.97 5.77
N PRO A 143 -4.62 21.98 5.43
CA PRO A 143 -3.15 21.89 5.48
C PRO A 143 -2.54 21.56 6.85
N THR A 144 -3.20 21.92 7.94
CA THR A 144 -2.70 21.68 9.31
C THR A 144 -3.71 20.99 10.22
N ASP A 145 -4.93 20.74 9.73
CA ASP A 145 -6.04 20.21 10.54
C ASP A 145 -6.19 18.70 10.29
N LEU A 146 -5.31 17.92 10.95
CA LEU A 146 -5.34 16.46 10.88
C LEU A 146 -6.66 15.88 11.41
N THR A 147 -7.30 16.55 12.37
CA THR A 147 -8.59 16.13 12.90
C THR A 147 -9.67 16.16 11.83
N LYS A 148 -9.75 17.22 11.01
CA LYS A 148 -10.70 17.26 9.87
C LYS A 148 -10.39 16.24 8.80
N ARG A 149 -9.11 16.02 8.47
CA ARG A 149 -8.73 14.97 7.50
C ARG A 149 -9.19 13.59 7.97
N ASN A 150 -8.90 13.25 9.23
CA ASN A 150 -9.32 11.99 9.85
C ASN A 150 -10.84 11.89 9.96
N HIS A 151 -11.51 13.01 10.27
CA HIS A 151 -12.97 13.05 10.30
C HIS A 151 -13.56 12.70 8.93
N ILE A 152 -13.03 13.23 7.83
CA ILE A 152 -13.49 12.87 6.49
C ILE A 152 -13.21 11.40 6.19
N LEU A 153 -11.99 10.93 6.43
CA LEU A 153 -11.61 9.54 6.15
C LEU A 153 -12.51 8.52 6.88
N LYS A 154 -12.87 8.83 8.13
CA LYS A 154 -13.69 7.98 9.00
C LYS A 154 -15.20 8.07 8.73
N ASN A 155 -15.72 9.26 8.40
CA ASN A 155 -17.16 9.50 8.36
C ASN A 155 -17.75 9.65 6.96
N ARG A 156 -16.92 9.88 5.93
CA ARG A 156 -17.38 9.90 4.54
C ARG A 156 -17.76 8.50 4.10
N LEU A 157 -19.06 8.24 4.02
CA LEU A 157 -19.60 7.00 3.43
C LEU A 157 -19.53 7.07 1.90
N ILE A 158 -18.88 6.08 1.32
CA ILE A 158 -18.84 5.83 -0.12
C ILE A 158 -19.83 4.68 -0.38
N VAL A 159 -20.71 4.88 -1.35
CA VAL A 159 -21.70 3.88 -1.79
C VAL A 159 -21.30 3.37 -3.17
N ALA A 160 -21.06 2.06 -3.27
CA ALA A 160 -20.72 1.38 -4.50
C ALA A 160 -21.83 1.58 -5.56
N ASN A 161 -21.44 2.02 -6.76
CA ASN A 161 -22.32 2.22 -7.90
C ASN A 161 -21.66 1.67 -9.17
N GLU A 162 -22.18 2.00 -10.36
CA GLU A 162 -21.72 1.42 -11.64
C GLU A 162 -20.21 1.51 -11.92
N TYR A 163 -19.47 2.38 -11.22
CA TYR A 163 -18.01 2.47 -11.33
C TYR A 163 -17.27 1.22 -10.82
N ILE A 164 -17.93 0.32 -10.09
CA ILE A 164 -17.33 -0.95 -9.63
C ILE A 164 -17.24 -2.02 -10.73
N GLU A 165 -17.95 -1.85 -11.85
CA GLU A 165 -18.11 -2.92 -12.82
C GLU A 165 -17.06 -2.87 -13.93
N THR A 166 -16.53 -3.97 -14.44
CA THR A 166 -16.44 -5.30 -13.85
C THR A 166 -15.22 -5.38 -12.94
N ASP A 167 -15.35 -6.00 -11.77
CA ASP A 167 -14.21 -6.37 -10.91
C ASP A 167 -14.12 -7.91 -10.75
N GLU A 168 -12.90 -8.36 -10.52
CA GLU A 168 -12.53 -9.75 -10.31
C GLU A 168 -12.05 -10.02 -8.88
N HIS A 169 -11.79 -8.97 -8.09
CA HIS A 169 -11.27 -9.08 -6.73
C HIS A 169 -12.39 -9.16 -5.70
N GLU A 170 -12.21 -10.05 -4.72
CA GLU A 170 -13.02 -10.10 -3.51
C GLU A 170 -12.41 -9.19 -2.46
N VAL A 171 -13.26 -8.58 -1.64
CA VAL A 171 -12.87 -7.77 -0.49
C VAL A 171 -13.44 -8.38 0.79
N PRO A 172 -12.76 -8.20 1.92
CA PRO A 172 -13.19 -8.76 3.21
C PRO A 172 -14.38 -7.99 3.81
N PHE A 173 -15.37 -8.74 4.28
CA PHE A 173 -16.51 -8.27 5.08
C PHE A 173 -16.53 -9.01 6.42
N TRP A 174 -16.72 -8.27 7.52
CA TRP A 174 -16.80 -8.87 8.85
C TRP A 174 -18.24 -9.31 9.16
N ASP A 175 -18.46 -10.63 9.28
CA ASP A 175 -19.72 -11.18 9.76
C ASP A 175 -19.66 -11.35 11.28
N LYS A 176 -20.25 -10.40 12.02
CA LYS A 176 -20.31 -10.42 13.48
C LYS A 176 -21.09 -11.60 14.04
N LYS A 177 -22.05 -12.13 13.29
CA LYS A 177 -22.91 -13.23 13.74
C LYS A 177 -22.18 -14.56 13.64
N GLU A 178 -21.47 -14.77 12.53
CA GLU A 178 -20.72 -16.01 12.27
C GLU A 178 -19.28 -15.96 12.82
N GLY A 179 -18.82 -14.78 13.27
CA GLY A 179 -17.52 -14.58 13.89
C GLY A 179 -16.36 -14.75 12.91
N LEU A 180 -16.57 -14.48 11.62
CA LEU A 180 -15.57 -14.69 10.56
C LEU A 180 -15.53 -13.54 9.55
N VAL A 181 -14.38 -13.36 8.90
CA VAL A 181 -14.21 -12.40 7.82
C VAL A 181 -14.38 -13.11 6.48
N GLU A 182 -15.41 -12.75 5.73
CA GLU A 182 -15.77 -13.39 4.48
C GLU A 182 -15.33 -12.55 3.27
N GLY A 183 -14.74 -13.22 2.27
CA GLY A 183 -14.37 -12.59 1.01
C GLY A 183 -15.52 -12.63 0.01
N ARG A 184 -15.95 -11.46 -0.49
CA ARG A 184 -16.84 -11.39 -1.66
C ARG A 184 -16.56 -10.16 -2.51
N LYS A 185 -16.99 -10.18 -3.77
CA LYS A 185 -16.90 -9.00 -4.62
C LYS A 185 -17.83 -7.88 -4.11
N LEU A 186 -17.44 -6.64 -4.38
CA LEU A 186 -18.33 -5.50 -4.18
C LEU A 186 -19.56 -5.60 -5.09
N ALA A 187 -20.72 -5.34 -4.50
CA ALA A 187 -22.02 -5.24 -5.15
C ALA A 187 -22.51 -3.79 -5.14
N LEU A 188 -23.45 -3.47 -6.04
CA LEU A 188 -24.10 -2.16 -6.04
C LEU A 188 -24.79 -1.91 -4.70
N GLY A 189 -24.61 -0.72 -4.14
CA GLY A 189 -25.15 -0.34 -2.84
C GLY A 189 -24.30 -0.76 -1.63
N ASP A 190 -23.22 -1.54 -1.81
CA ASP A 190 -22.27 -1.78 -0.72
C ASP A 190 -21.71 -0.44 -0.21
N MET A 191 -21.63 -0.32 1.11
CA MET A 191 -21.18 0.90 1.78
C MET A 191 -19.92 0.64 2.58
N GLY A 192 -19.09 1.67 2.67
CA GLY A 192 -17.92 1.70 3.53
C GLY A 192 -17.45 3.14 3.67
N ASN A 193 -16.81 3.47 4.77
CA ASN A 193 -16.16 4.78 4.84
C ASN A 193 -14.92 4.83 3.93
N MET A 194 -14.34 6.02 3.77
CA MET A 194 -13.18 6.19 2.90
C MET A 194 -11.97 5.35 3.34
N TRP A 195 -11.79 5.13 4.64
CA TRP A 195 -10.79 4.19 5.16
C TRP A 195 -11.01 2.75 4.67
N THR A 196 -12.23 2.23 4.76
CA THR A 196 -12.60 0.90 4.26
C THR A 196 -12.33 0.77 2.76
N TYR A 197 -12.61 1.80 1.97
CA TYR A 197 -12.28 1.79 0.55
C TYR A 197 -10.76 1.85 0.30
N LEU A 198 -10.01 2.69 1.02
CA LEU A 198 -8.54 2.72 0.92
C LEU A 198 -7.93 1.34 1.27
N ASP A 199 -8.45 0.72 2.32
CA ASP A 199 -8.09 -0.61 2.75
C ASP A 199 -8.37 -1.65 1.67
N TRP A 200 -9.63 -1.80 1.23
CA TRP A 200 -10.02 -2.74 0.17
C TRP A 200 -9.21 -2.54 -1.13
N MET A 201 -8.87 -1.29 -1.46
CA MET A 201 -8.03 -0.98 -2.61
C MET A 201 -6.61 -1.51 -2.47
N LEU A 202 -5.99 -1.34 -1.30
CA LEU A 202 -4.58 -1.68 -1.10
C LEU A 202 -4.39 -3.14 -0.64
N SER A 203 -5.16 -3.58 0.35
CA SER A 203 -5.05 -4.87 1.03
C SER A 203 -5.52 -6.04 0.16
N ALA A 204 -6.72 -5.93 -0.42
CA ALA A 204 -7.35 -6.90 -1.31
C ALA A 204 -7.09 -6.60 -2.80
N SER A 205 -6.43 -5.49 -3.07
CA SER A 205 -6.13 -5.03 -4.43
C SER A 205 -7.38 -4.76 -5.28
N SER A 206 -8.52 -4.40 -4.67
CA SER A 206 -9.80 -4.22 -5.38
C SER A 206 -9.72 -3.15 -6.47
N ASN A 207 -10.15 -3.49 -7.68
CA ASN A 207 -10.26 -2.52 -8.77
C ASN A 207 -11.52 -1.66 -8.60
N ALA A 208 -12.61 -2.25 -8.10
CA ALA A 208 -13.84 -1.54 -7.77
C ALA A 208 -13.57 -0.43 -6.75
N SER A 209 -12.92 -0.76 -5.63
CA SER A 209 -12.60 0.22 -4.60
C SER A 209 -11.70 1.34 -5.13
N ALA A 210 -10.65 1.00 -5.88
CA ALA A 210 -9.78 2.00 -6.51
C ALA A 210 -10.55 2.95 -7.44
N SER A 211 -11.50 2.41 -8.21
CA SER A 211 -12.31 3.21 -9.15
C SER A 211 -13.29 4.13 -8.43
N MET A 212 -13.85 3.69 -7.30
CA MET A 212 -14.67 4.53 -6.42
C MET A 212 -13.84 5.64 -5.76
N LEU A 213 -12.63 5.35 -5.27
CA LEU A 213 -11.75 6.39 -4.73
C LEU A 213 -11.31 7.41 -5.80
N MET A 214 -11.07 6.98 -7.03
CA MET A 214 -10.80 7.90 -8.14
C MET A 214 -12.02 8.77 -8.49
N ARG A 215 -13.25 8.25 -8.34
CA ARG A 215 -14.48 9.07 -8.41
C ARG A 215 -14.51 10.09 -7.27
N GLU A 216 -14.21 9.68 -6.03
CA GLU A 216 -14.14 10.59 -4.88
C GLU A 216 -13.09 11.70 -5.07
N LEU A 217 -11.93 11.41 -5.65
CA LEU A 217 -10.91 12.42 -5.97
C LEU A 217 -11.45 13.56 -6.86
N ILE A 218 -12.33 13.23 -7.81
CA ILE A 218 -12.97 14.24 -8.66
C ILE A 218 -13.88 15.13 -7.81
N LEU A 219 -14.66 14.53 -6.91
CA LEU A 219 -15.55 15.25 -6.01
C LEU A 219 -14.77 16.14 -5.03
N MET A 220 -13.71 15.62 -4.41
CA MET A 220 -12.82 16.39 -3.54
C MET A 220 -12.26 17.61 -4.26
N ARG A 221 -11.77 17.44 -5.49
CA ARG A 221 -11.21 18.54 -6.28
C ARG A 221 -12.27 19.55 -6.73
N HIS A 222 -13.47 19.08 -7.07
CA HIS A 222 -14.56 19.93 -7.53
C HIS A 222 -15.14 20.77 -6.39
N PHE A 223 -15.48 20.13 -5.27
CA PHE A 223 -16.18 20.77 -4.16
C PHE A 223 -15.24 21.45 -3.15
N ARG A 224 -13.98 21.02 -3.03
CA ARG A 224 -12.97 21.58 -2.11
C ARG A 224 -13.53 21.69 -0.68
N ASP A 225 -13.63 22.89 -0.12
CA ASP A 225 -14.16 23.15 1.22
C ASP A 225 -15.63 22.72 1.38
N GLY A 226 -16.37 22.58 0.27
CA GLY A 226 -17.71 21.99 0.24
C GLY A 226 -17.74 20.46 0.20
N TYR A 227 -16.59 19.78 0.21
CA TYR A 227 -16.51 18.32 0.31
C TYR A 227 -16.51 17.88 1.79
N PRO A 228 -17.31 16.86 2.17
CA PRO A 228 -18.17 16.06 1.30
C PRO A 228 -19.48 16.77 0.93
N ALA A 229 -19.84 16.71 -0.35
CA ALA A 229 -21.10 17.23 -0.86
C ALA A 229 -22.27 16.30 -0.52
N THR A 230 -23.50 16.79 -0.65
CA THR A 230 -24.70 15.95 -0.56
C THR A 230 -24.83 15.02 -1.76
N VAL A 231 -25.52 13.89 -1.59
CA VAL A 231 -25.77 12.91 -2.68
C VAL A 231 -26.37 13.60 -3.92
N ARG A 232 -27.32 14.52 -3.72
CA ARG A 232 -27.95 15.26 -4.80
C ARG A 232 -26.96 16.16 -5.56
N GLU A 233 -26.05 16.83 -4.85
CA GLU A 233 -25.02 17.67 -5.48
C GLU A 233 -24.04 16.84 -6.29
N GLU A 234 -23.63 15.68 -5.79
CA GLU A 234 -22.79 14.75 -6.54
C GLU A 234 -23.46 14.26 -7.81
N GLU A 235 -24.72 13.81 -7.71
CA GLU A 235 -25.51 13.36 -8.86
C GLU A 235 -25.65 14.45 -9.90
N ASN A 236 -26.01 15.67 -9.49
CA ASN A 236 -26.09 16.83 -10.36
C ASN A 236 -24.76 17.10 -11.07
N PHE A 237 -23.63 17.04 -10.35
CA PHE A 237 -22.31 17.22 -10.96
C PHE A 237 -22.01 16.14 -12.01
N PHE A 238 -22.27 14.86 -11.73
CA PHE A 238 -22.00 13.78 -12.68
C PHE A 238 -22.94 13.80 -13.89
N GLN A 239 -24.19 14.26 -13.73
CA GLN A 239 -25.14 14.44 -14.83
C GLN A 239 -24.77 15.61 -15.75
N MET A 240 -24.33 16.74 -15.18
CA MET A 240 -24.00 17.94 -15.95
C MET A 240 -22.58 17.92 -16.54
N SER A 241 -21.66 17.17 -15.93
CA SER A 241 -20.29 17.05 -16.45
C SER A 241 -20.20 16.10 -17.64
N THR A 242 -19.33 16.44 -18.58
CA THR A 242 -18.92 15.55 -19.67
C THR A 242 -17.85 14.56 -19.21
N ALA A 243 -17.72 13.43 -19.91
CA ALA A 243 -16.65 12.46 -19.66
C ALA A 243 -15.25 13.12 -19.74
N SER A 244 -15.05 14.03 -20.69
CA SER A 244 -13.78 14.75 -20.85
C SER A 244 -13.47 15.66 -19.65
N GLN A 245 -14.46 16.40 -19.12
CA GLN A 245 -14.25 17.24 -17.94
C GLN A 245 -13.85 16.40 -16.72
N ARG A 246 -14.53 15.27 -16.51
CA ARG A 246 -14.18 14.33 -15.42
C ARG A 246 -12.77 13.77 -15.57
N SER A 247 -12.39 13.39 -16.78
CA SER A 247 -11.04 12.93 -17.09
C SER A 247 -9.99 14.00 -16.82
N SER A 248 -10.22 15.24 -17.25
CA SER A 248 -9.31 16.36 -17.00
C SER A 248 -9.12 16.63 -15.51
N ILE A 249 -10.21 16.61 -14.72
CA ILE A 249 -10.13 16.76 -13.27
C ILE A 249 -9.31 15.64 -12.66
N LEU A 250 -9.63 14.37 -12.96
CA LEU A 250 -8.92 13.22 -12.40
C LEU A 250 -7.43 13.24 -12.75
N HIS A 251 -7.09 13.56 -14.00
CA HIS A 251 -5.69 13.66 -14.42
C HIS A 251 -4.97 14.75 -13.65
N SER A 252 -5.58 15.93 -13.49
CA SER A 252 -4.98 17.02 -12.73
C SER A 252 -4.72 16.63 -11.27
N VAL A 253 -5.68 15.96 -10.61
CA VAL A 253 -5.53 15.54 -9.21
C VAL A 253 -4.38 14.56 -9.03
N ILE A 254 -4.30 13.54 -9.89
CA ILE A 254 -3.23 12.53 -9.83
C ILE A 254 -1.86 13.14 -10.14
N LEU A 255 -1.76 13.97 -11.18
CA LEU A 255 -0.49 14.55 -11.60
C LEU A 255 0.00 15.63 -10.61
N ASP A 256 -0.91 16.43 -10.07
CA ASP A 256 -0.61 17.37 -8.99
C ASP A 256 -0.07 16.62 -7.78
N ALA A 257 -0.73 15.53 -7.34
CA ALA A 257 -0.27 14.77 -6.18
C ALA A 257 1.16 14.22 -6.36
N LEU A 258 1.53 13.76 -7.56
CA LEU A 258 2.90 13.34 -7.83
C LEU A 258 3.88 14.52 -7.80
N ARG A 259 3.56 15.62 -8.51
CA ARG A 259 4.41 16.81 -8.62
C ARG A 259 4.64 17.47 -7.26
N ASP A 260 3.57 17.64 -6.48
CA ASP A 260 3.60 18.30 -5.17
C ASP A 260 4.46 17.49 -4.17
N ASN A 261 4.67 16.20 -4.43
CA ASN A 261 5.52 15.28 -3.66
C ASN A 261 6.89 15.02 -4.31
N GLY A 262 7.29 15.80 -5.31
CA GLY A 262 8.60 15.69 -5.95
C GLY A 262 8.80 14.42 -6.80
N ILE A 263 7.71 13.79 -7.24
CA ILE A 263 7.74 12.57 -8.05
C ILE A 263 7.52 12.91 -9.53
N ASP A 264 8.43 12.46 -10.38
CA ASP A 264 8.32 12.65 -11.82
C ASP A 264 7.22 11.78 -12.44
N SER A 265 6.15 12.44 -12.88
CA SER A 265 5.00 11.80 -13.54
C SER A 265 5.32 11.12 -14.89
N SER A 266 6.46 11.46 -15.51
CA SER A 266 6.94 10.80 -16.73
C SER A 266 7.39 9.37 -16.47
N THR A 267 7.77 9.06 -15.22
CA THR A 267 8.28 7.75 -14.79
C THR A 267 7.44 7.06 -13.70
N LEU A 268 6.40 7.71 -13.17
CA LEU A 268 5.34 7.09 -12.37
C LEU A 268 4.01 7.82 -12.55
N ARG A 269 2.97 7.16 -13.08
CA ARG A 269 1.59 7.69 -13.09
C ARG A 269 0.55 6.59 -13.25
N GLN A 270 -0.64 6.83 -12.72
CA GLN A 270 -1.82 5.97 -12.85
C GLN A 270 -3.08 6.84 -13.03
N THR A 271 -3.40 7.19 -14.28
CA THR A 271 -4.48 8.13 -14.61
C THR A 271 -5.70 7.45 -15.25
N SER A 272 -5.81 6.13 -15.12
CA SER A 272 -6.94 5.33 -15.60
C SER A 272 -7.59 4.60 -14.44
N LEU A 273 -8.92 4.58 -14.42
CA LEU A 273 -9.71 3.76 -13.50
C LEU A 273 -9.35 2.28 -13.69
N PHE A 274 -9.63 1.47 -12.68
CA PHE A 274 -9.23 0.06 -12.67
C PHE A 274 -10.32 -0.88 -13.20
N THR A 275 -11.57 -0.42 -13.25
CA THR A 275 -12.72 -1.20 -13.74
C THR A 275 -13.06 -0.88 -15.20
N LYS A 276 -13.72 -1.82 -15.88
CA LYS A 276 -14.07 -1.66 -17.30
C LYS A 276 -15.08 -0.52 -17.51
N ARG A 277 -16.17 -0.50 -16.74
CA ARG A 277 -17.22 0.53 -16.76
C ARG A 277 -16.67 1.87 -16.30
N GLY A 278 -15.87 1.89 -15.24
CA GLY A 278 -15.18 3.10 -14.78
C GLY A 278 -14.38 3.77 -15.90
N LYS A 279 -13.61 3.00 -16.67
CA LYS A 279 -12.87 3.51 -17.85
C LYS A 279 -13.76 4.07 -18.96
N GLN A 280 -15.00 3.60 -19.09
CA GLN A 280 -15.95 4.14 -20.07
C GLN A 280 -16.56 5.46 -19.57
N LEU A 281 -16.87 5.53 -18.27
CA LEU A 281 -17.49 6.71 -17.64
C LEU A 281 -16.50 7.87 -17.48
N ILE A 282 -15.24 7.55 -17.19
CA ILE A 282 -14.13 8.49 -17.07
C ILE A 282 -12.96 7.91 -17.88
N PRO A 283 -12.86 8.28 -19.18
CA PRO A 283 -11.73 7.88 -20.03
C PRO A 283 -10.38 8.22 -19.39
N GLY A 284 -9.59 7.19 -19.14
CA GLY A 284 -8.29 7.33 -18.48
C GLY A 284 -7.15 7.75 -19.41
N GLY A 285 -5.99 8.07 -18.83
CA GLY A 285 -4.74 8.29 -19.55
C GLY A 285 -3.79 7.08 -19.51
N SER A 286 -2.55 7.31 -19.94
CA SER A 286 -1.51 6.28 -19.87
C SER A 286 -1.01 6.05 -18.45
N SER A 287 -0.57 4.83 -18.15
CA SER A 287 0.05 4.48 -16.86
C SER A 287 1.47 3.99 -17.09
N THR A 288 2.42 4.45 -16.29
CA THR A 288 3.83 4.03 -16.36
C THR A 288 4.43 4.00 -14.97
N ALA A 289 5.49 3.24 -14.79
CA ALA A 289 6.31 3.16 -13.60
C ALA A 289 7.73 2.72 -13.99
N SER A 290 8.71 3.05 -13.15
CA SER A 290 10.04 2.44 -13.15
C SER A 290 10.37 1.94 -11.75
N ALA A 291 11.24 0.94 -11.63
CA ALA A 291 11.63 0.43 -10.31
C ALA A 291 12.33 1.53 -9.49
N ARG A 292 13.13 2.39 -10.13
CA ARG A 292 13.78 3.52 -9.47
C ARG A 292 12.77 4.51 -8.90
N THR A 293 11.76 4.91 -9.69
CA THR A 293 10.75 5.88 -9.23
C THR A 293 9.85 5.29 -8.15
N LEU A 294 9.51 3.99 -8.24
CA LEU A 294 8.76 3.30 -7.19
C LEU A 294 9.56 3.17 -5.89
N LEU A 295 10.87 2.90 -5.97
CA LEU A 295 11.72 2.89 -4.77
C LEU A 295 11.81 4.30 -4.16
N ASN A 296 11.94 5.34 -4.99
CA ASN A 296 11.93 6.72 -4.52
C ASN A 296 10.60 7.07 -3.83
N PHE A 297 9.46 6.59 -4.33
CA PHE A 297 8.18 6.71 -3.65
C PHE A 297 8.22 6.10 -2.24
N LEU A 298 8.72 4.86 -2.10
CA LEU A 298 8.86 4.21 -0.80
C LEU A 298 9.83 4.95 0.13
N PHE A 299 10.92 5.50 -0.42
CA PHE A 299 11.89 6.25 0.37
C PHE A 299 11.31 7.57 0.89
N LEU A 300 10.57 8.32 0.05
CA LEU A 300 9.85 9.51 0.48
C LEU A 300 8.79 9.19 1.55
N LEU A 301 8.13 8.03 1.43
CA LEU A 301 7.20 7.53 2.46
C LEU A 301 7.94 7.29 3.79
N GLU A 302 9.05 6.55 3.78
CA GLU A 302 9.87 6.33 4.98
C GLU A 302 10.49 7.59 5.58
N GLN A 303 10.68 8.64 4.77
CA GLN A 303 11.12 9.95 5.23
C GLN A 303 10.00 10.82 5.81
N GLY A 304 8.74 10.41 5.72
CA GLY A 304 7.61 11.24 6.12
C GLY A 304 7.33 12.41 5.17
N LYS A 305 7.75 12.30 3.91
CA LYS A 305 7.67 13.37 2.90
C LYS A 305 6.58 13.16 1.86
N LEU A 306 5.86 12.04 1.88
CA LEU A 306 4.63 11.92 1.11
C LEU A 306 3.52 12.67 1.87
N VAL A 307 3.20 13.86 1.35
CA VAL A 307 2.27 14.86 1.86
C VAL A 307 2.79 15.51 3.14
N ASP A 308 2.91 14.71 4.20
CA ASP A 308 3.48 15.07 5.50
C ASP A 308 3.72 13.79 6.32
N PRO A 309 4.33 13.89 7.53
CA PRO A 309 4.72 12.71 8.29
C PRO A 309 3.51 11.87 8.74
N ALA A 310 2.38 12.50 9.07
CA ALA A 310 1.17 11.81 9.47
C ALA A 310 0.58 11.01 8.30
N SER A 311 0.46 11.63 7.14
CA SER A 311 -0.07 10.99 5.93
C SER A 311 0.84 9.86 5.42
N SER A 312 2.16 10.06 5.49
CA SER A 312 3.15 9.02 5.15
C SER A 312 3.04 7.81 6.07
N LEU A 313 2.85 8.05 7.38
CA LEU A 313 2.66 6.99 8.35
C LEU A 313 1.36 6.22 8.05
N GLU A 314 0.24 6.89 7.78
CA GLU A 314 -1.00 6.21 7.40
C GLU A 314 -0.90 5.43 6.10
N LEU A 315 -0.21 5.97 5.09
CA LEU A 315 0.08 5.23 3.86
C LEU A 315 0.91 3.96 4.14
N LYS A 316 1.90 4.04 5.03
CA LYS A 316 2.67 2.88 5.46
C LYS A 316 1.78 1.84 6.14
N ARG A 317 0.91 2.27 7.05
CA ARG A 317 -0.04 1.43 7.78
C ARG A 317 -1.00 0.68 6.84
N LEU A 318 -1.52 1.36 5.82
CA LEU A 318 -2.36 0.74 4.79
C LEU A 318 -1.61 -0.33 3.95
N LEU A 319 -0.30 -0.19 3.78
CA LEU A 319 0.52 -1.19 3.07
C LEU A 319 0.91 -2.38 3.95
N TYR A 320 0.82 -2.26 5.27
CA TYR A 320 1.21 -3.30 6.22
C TYR A 320 0.26 -4.51 6.15
N HIS A 321 -1.04 -4.25 6.29
CA HIS A 321 -2.01 -5.31 6.51
C HIS A 321 -2.73 -5.69 5.22
N THR A 322 -2.10 -6.53 4.41
CA THR A 322 -2.72 -7.08 3.19
C THR A 322 -3.65 -8.24 3.51
N GLN A 323 -4.72 -8.44 2.73
CA GLN A 323 -5.67 -9.52 2.96
C GLN A 323 -5.00 -10.91 2.94
N LYS A 324 -4.03 -11.11 2.05
CA LYS A 324 -3.21 -12.32 1.95
C LYS A 324 -1.83 -11.94 1.44
N ARG A 325 -0.78 -12.41 2.09
CA ARG A 325 0.59 -12.38 1.57
C ARG A 325 0.67 -13.17 0.27
N ILE A 326 1.00 -12.48 -0.83
CA ILE A 326 1.10 -13.06 -2.18
C ILE A 326 2.35 -12.56 -2.89
N ARG A 327 2.86 -13.36 -3.83
CA ARG A 327 4.03 -13.02 -4.68
C ARG A 327 5.25 -12.71 -3.82
N TYR A 328 5.79 -11.48 -3.90
CA TYR A 328 6.92 -11.07 -3.08
C TYR A 328 6.67 -11.28 -1.57
N GLY A 329 5.45 -11.02 -1.09
CA GLY A 329 5.12 -11.16 0.33
C GLY A 329 4.88 -12.60 0.78
N GLU A 330 4.78 -13.58 -0.13
CA GLU A 330 4.45 -14.98 0.19
C GLU A 330 5.68 -15.85 0.50
N ALA A 331 6.88 -15.26 0.47
CA ALA A 331 8.10 -15.97 0.79
C ALA A 331 8.11 -16.37 2.28
N PRO A 332 8.23 -17.68 2.62
CA PRO A 332 8.22 -18.15 4.00
C PRO A 332 9.32 -17.52 4.88
N GLU A 333 10.43 -17.13 4.27
CA GLU A 333 11.52 -16.43 4.95
C GLU A 333 11.10 -15.07 5.54
N LEU A 334 9.94 -14.54 5.13
CA LEU A 334 9.37 -13.30 5.63
C LEU A 334 8.30 -13.51 6.71
N ASP A 335 8.00 -14.73 7.14
CA ASP A 335 6.91 -15.03 8.10
C ASP A 335 7.08 -14.27 9.43
N PHE A 336 8.32 -14.01 9.85
CA PHE A 336 8.65 -13.26 11.06
C PHE A 336 8.94 -11.77 10.82
N ASP A 337 8.86 -11.32 9.57
CA ASP A 337 9.18 -9.96 9.17
C ASP A 337 7.90 -9.13 9.00
N ALA A 338 7.97 -7.83 9.31
CA ALA A 338 6.91 -6.92 8.94
C ALA A 338 7.09 -6.50 7.48
N VAL A 339 6.11 -6.83 6.65
CA VAL A 339 6.16 -6.64 5.20
C VAL A 339 5.07 -5.66 4.78
N TYR A 340 5.46 -4.44 4.42
CA TYR A 340 4.57 -3.41 3.91
C TYR A 340 4.63 -3.44 2.38
N TYR A 341 3.60 -3.97 1.71
CA TYR A 341 3.75 -4.29 0.29
C TYR A 341 2.53 -4.02 -0.57
N LYS A 342 2.80 -3.85 -1.87
CA LYS A 342 1.78 -3.88 -2.91
C LYS A 342 2.33 -4.58 -4.14
N SER A 343 1.50 -5.42 -4.74
CA SER A 343 1.81 -6.07 -6.00
C SER A 343 0.76 -5.82 -7.08
N GLY A 344 1.15 -6.00 -8.34
CA GLY A 344 0.30 -5.82 -9.50
C GLY A 344 0.78 -6.68 -10.67
N SER A 345 -0.16 -7.28 -11.38
CA SER A 345 0.12 -8.23 -12.46
C SER A 345 -0.65 -7.86 -13.72
N MET A 346 -0.07 -8.13 -14.88
CA MET A 346 -0.75 -8.10 -16.16
C MET A 346 -0.13 -9.13 -17.09
N TYR A 347 -0.90 -10.14 -17.46
CA TYR A 347 -0.45 -11.19 -18.38
C TYR A 347 -1.38 -11.30 -19.59
N LYS A 348 -0.82 -11.72 -20.71
CA LYS A 348 -1.54 -12.00 -21.95
C LYS A 348 -0.98 -13.27 -22.57
N CYS A 349 -1.88 -14.04 -23.16
CA CYS A 349 -1.54 -15.25 -23.87
C CYS A 349 -1.92 -15.14 -25.35
N ARG A 350 -1.15 -15.80 -26.19
CA ARG A 350 -1.43 -16.05 -27.60
C ARG A 350 -1.48 -17.56 -27.84
N ALA A 351 -2.25 -17.99 -28.83
CA ALA A 351 -2.33 -19.40 -29.19
C ALA A 351 -0.93 -19.92 -29.56
N GLU A 352 -0.53 -21.03 -28.94
CA GLU A 352 0.74 -21.70 -29.16
C GLU A 352 0.57 -23.19 -28.85
N ARG A 353 1.03 -24.07 -29.75
CA ARG A 353 0.89 -25.52 -29.59
C ARG A 353 1.65 -25.99 -28.35
N GLY A 354 0.95 -26.73 -27.47
CA GLY A 354 1.55 -27.26 -26.24
C GLY A 354 1.66 -26.26 -25.09
N PHE A 355 1.13 -25.04 -25.24
CA PHE A 355 1.12 -24.03 -24.18
C PHE A 355 -0.27 -23.85 -23.58
N LEU A 356 -0.38 -24.00 -22.25
CA LEU A 356 -1.59 -23.71 -21.50
C LEU A 356 -1.44 -22.37 -20.77
N CYS A 357 -2.31 -21.42 -21.11
CA CYS A 357 -2.36 -20.13 -20.42
C CYS A 357 -2.84 -20.31 -18.96
N LYS A 358 -2.07 -19.78 -18.01
CA LYS A 358 -2.44 -19.75 -16.58
C LYS A 358 -2.23 -18.35 -16.01
N LYS A 359 -2.77 -18.11 -14.82
CA LYS A 359 -2.54 -16.87 -14.07
C LYS A 359 -1.04 -16.66 -13.87
N TYR A 360 -0.55 -15.45 -14.14
CA TYR A 360 0.87 -15.08 -14.01
C TYR A 360 1.83 -15.93 -14.87
N PHE A 361 1.30 -16.56 -15.93
CA PHE A 361 2.03 -17.47 -16.80
C PHE A 361 1.74 -17.14 -18.26
N GLY A 362 1.90 -15.87 -18.68
CA GLY A 362 1.65 -15.45 -20.06
C GLY A 362 2.79 -15.80 -21.04
N ASN A 363 2.46 -16.09 -22.30
CA ASN A 363 3.45 -16.28 -23.39
C ASN A 363 3.54 -15.10 -24.39
N ALA A 364 2.71 -14.07 -24.23
CA ALA A 364 2.79 -12.83 -25.00
C ALA A 364 3.19 -11.63 -24.12
N LEU A 365 2.72 -11.62 -22.87
CA LEU A 365 3.09 -10.66 -21.84
C LEU A 365 2.95 -11.36 -20.50
N ASN A 366 3.88 -11.16 -19.58
CA ASN A 366 3.79 -11.72 -18.23
C ASN A 366 4.37 -10.77 -17.20
N LEU A 367 3.81 -9.57 -17.14
CA LEU A 367 4.26 -8.50 -16.27
C LEU A 367 3.84 -8.78 -14.82
N LEU A 368 4.80 -8.79 -13.91
CA LEU A 368 4.54 -8.78 -12.47
C LEU A 368 5.39 -7.71 -11.82
N ASN A 369 4.76 -6.89 -10.99
CA ASN A 369 5.38 -5.78 -10.28
C ASN A 369 5.14 -5.97 -8.78
N SER A 370 6.11 -5.59 -7.96
CA SER A 370 5.99 -5.59 -6.50
C SER A 370 6.81 -4.46 -5.91
N ILE A 371 6.27 -3.83 -4.87
CA ILE A 371 6.99 -2.94 -3.98
C ILE A 371 6.86 -3.51 -2.58
N ALA A 372 7.91 -3.38 -1.77
CA ALA A 372 7.92 -3.83 -0.39
C ALA A 372 8.85 -2.96 0.46
N ILE A 373 8.45 -2.76 1.70
CA ILE A 373 9.30 -2.37 2.81
C ILE A 373 9.34 -3.57 3.73
N VAL A 374 10.53 -4.00 4.13
CA VAL A 374 10.71 -5.16 5.01
C VAL A 374 11.46 -4.71 6.25
N GLU A 375 10.89 -5.04 7.40
CA GLU A 375 11.49 -4.86 8.72
C GLU A 375 11.69 -6.25 9.34
N SER A 376 12.94 -6.66 9.49
CA SER A 376 13.36 -8.01 9.87
C SER A 376 14.21 -7.99 11.15
N PRO A 377 13.81 -8.68 12.23
CA PRO A 377 12.45 -9.21 12.45
C PRO A 377 11.42 -8.07 12.58
N ALA A 378 10.13 -8.40 12.57
CA ALA A 378 9.04 -7.42 12.66
C ALA A 378 9.16 -6.47 13.87
N VAL A 379 9.41 -7.03 15.05
CA VAL A 379 9.59 -6.27 16.31
C VAL A 379 11.07 -6.03 16.55
N ASN A 380 11.45 -4.76 16.78
CA ASN A 380 12.84 -4.32 16.93
C ASN A 380 13.73 -4.75 15.75
N PRO A 381 13.43 -4.26 14.52
CA PRO A 381 14.11 -4.71 13.32
C PRO A 381 15.60 -4.42 13.36
N LYS A 382 16.39 -5.40 12.92
CA LYS A 382 17.84 -5.28 12.68
C LYS A 382 18.12 -4.91 11.23
N HIS A 383 17.30 -5.45 10.33
CA HIS A 383 17.37 -5.16 8.91
C HIS A 383 16.12 -4.41 8.49
N VAL A 384 16.31 -3.30 7.78
CA VAL A 384 15.23 -2.52 7.20
C VAL A 384 15.61 -2.27 5.75
N TYR A 385 14.78 -2.68 4.80
CA TYR A 385 15.09 -2.45 3.39
C TYR A 385 13.84 -2.22 2.53
N LEU A 386 14.03 -1.44 1.47
CA LEU A 386 13.01 -1.13 0.47
C LEU A 386 13.31 -1.90 -0.81
N VAL A 387 12.27 -2.40 -1.46
CA VAL A 387 12.38 -3.10 -2.74
C VAL A 387 11.32 -2.57 -3.69
N ALA A 388 11.73 -2.30 -4.92
CA ALA A 388 10.82 -2.14 -6.05
C ALA A 388 11.28 -3.05 -7.18
N LEU A 389 10.38 -3.89 -7.69
CA LEU A 389 10.71 -4.81 -8.77
C LEU A 389 9.59 -4.93 -9.82
N SER A 390 10.03 -5.16 -11.05
CA SER A 390 9.19 -5.55 -12.18
C SER A 390 9.88 -6.68 -12.95
N SER A 391 9.08 -7.64 -13.41
CA SER A 391 9.54 -8.74 -14.26
C SER A 391 8.62 -8.90 -15.47
N ASN A 392 9.17 -9.37 -16.58
CA ASN A 392 8.39 -9.85 -17.72
C ASN A 392 8.95 -11.19 -18.22
N LEU A 393 8.83 -12.23 -17.40
CA LEU A 393 9.29 -13.58 -17.70
C LEU A 393 8.17 -14.40 -18.33
N LEU A 394 8.26 -14.62 -19.63
CA LEU A 394 7.24 -15.40 -20.36
C LEU A 394 7.30 -16.88 -19.99
N LYS A 395 6.12 -17.54 -19.98
CA LYS A 395 5.97 -18.99 -19.77
C LYS A 395 6.59 -19.49 -18.45
N LYS A 396 6.64 -18.63 -17.44
CA LYS A 396 7.06 -18.96 -16.07
C LYS A 396 6.05 -18.38 -15.10
N ASP A 397 5.93 -18.99 -13.93
CA ASP A 397 5.06 -18.47 -12.89
C ASP A 397 5.77 -17.29 -12.22
N SER A 398 5.38 -16.07 -12.60
CA SER A 398 6.01 -14.88 -12.04
C SER A 398 5.72 -14.73 -10.55
N SER A 399 4.61 -15.28 -10.01
CA SER A 399 4.28 -15.18 -8.58
C SER A 399 5.33 -15.88 -7.74
N THR A 400 5.54 -17.16 -8.02
CA THR A 400 6.56 -17.98 -7.34
C THR A 400 7.95 -17.38 -7.51
N LEU A 401 8.29 -16.89 -8.71
CA LEU A 401 9.59 -16.26 -8.94
C LEU A 401 9.79 -14.97 -8.13
N HIS A 402 8.75 -14.18 -7.90
CA HIS A 402 8.84 -13.01 -7.02
C HIS A 402 9.00 -13.42 -5.55
N ALA A 403 8.37 -14.51 -5.11
CA ALA A 403 8.54 -15.05 -3.76
C ALA A 403 9.98 -15.55 -3.55
N GLU A 404 10.49 -16.40 -4.46
CA GLU A 404 11.88 -16.88 -4.43
C GLU A 404 12.89 -15.72 -4.45
N LEU A 405 12.61 -14.67 -5.22
CA LEU A 405 13.47 -13.49 -5.25
C LEU A 405 13.41 -12.70 -3.95
N ALA A 406 12.27 -12.67 -3.26
CA ALA A 406 12.16 -12.03 -1.94
C ALA A 406 13.07 -12.72 -0.92
N ALA A 407 13.05 -14.06 -0.86
CA ALA A 407 13.94 -14.87 -0.03
C ALA A 407 15.43 -14.58 -0.32
N LYS A 408 15.80 -14.54 -1.60
CA LYS A 408 17.18 -14.23 -2.03
C LYS A 408 17.58 -12.80 -1.67
N ILE A 409 16.70 -11.81 -1.83
CA ILE A 409 16.99 -10.42 -1.46
C ILE A 409 17.19 -10.29 0.04
N LYS A 410 16.35 -10.94 0.85
CA LYS A 410 16.54 -10.99 2.31
C LYS A 410 17.93 -11.53 2.67
N GLN A 411 18.30 -12.68 2.10
CA GLN A 411 19.62 -13.28 2.30
C GLN A 411 20.76 -12.33 1.90
N VAL A 412 20.64 -11.66 0.75
CA VAL A 412 21.62 -10.66 0.29
C VAL A 412 21.76 -9.52 1.30
N ILE A 413 20.66 -8.98 1.81
CA ILE A 413 20.67 -7.86 2.77
C ILE A 413 21.27 -8.29 4.11
N GLU A 414 20.87 -9.45 4.62
CA GLU A 414 21.37 -9.97 5.90
C GLU A 414 22.88 -10.23 5.84
N THR A 415 23.35 -10.84 4.74
CA THR A 415 24.79 -11.08 4.52
C THR A 415 25.56 -9.77 4.35
N TYR A 416 25.07 -8.88 3.49
CA TYR A 416 25.73 -7.59 3.22
C TYR A 416 25.80 -6.69 4.46
N SER A 417 24.78 -6.74 5.32
CA SER A 417 24.75 -5.96 6.56
C SER A 417 25.80 -6.41 7.57
N LEU A 418 26.06 -7.73 7.66
CA LEU A 418 27.08 -8.27 8.56
C LEU A 418 28.48 -7.74 8.23
N ASP A 419 28.77 -7.52 6.94
CA ASP A 419 30.05 -7.00 6.47
C ASP A 419 30.26 -5.49 6.74
N ARG A 420 29.22 -4.78 7.25
CA ARG A 420 29.22 -3.32 7.45
C ARG A 420 29.16 -2.86 8.91
N ILE A 421 28.97 -3.80 9.85
CA ILE A 421 28.90 -3.53 11.29
C ILE A 421 30.31 -3.35 11.86
#